data_AF-A0A2V6WUM3-F1
#
_entry.id   AF-A0A2V6WUM3-F1
#
_cell.length_a   1.000
_cell.length_b   1.000
_cell.length_c   1.000
_cell.angle_alpha   90.00
_cell.angle_beta   90.00
_cell.angle_gamma   90.00
#
_symmetry.space_group_name_H-M   'P 1'
#
loop_
_entity.id
_entity.type
_entity.pdbx_description
1 polymer ?
#
loop_
_entity_poly.entity_id
_entity_poly.type
_entity_poly.pdbx_seq_one_letter_code
_entity_poly.pdbx_strand_id
1 'polypeptide(L)'
;MRALLRALPDIVRTISGLAVDPVLPKAAKIALAAAVLYLLSPVDLIPDFIPVLGYFDDLFVAAIVVDGMLSYVNRALVLKYWPGSPESLERVARAARVLAVWVPRKLKLRIFGDLR
;
A
#
# COMPACT_ATOMS: atom_id res chain seq x y z
N MET A 1 4.87 11.17 8.14
CA MET A 1 4.68 11.65 6.75
C MET A 1 5.96 11.53 5.92
N ARG A 2 7.06 12.25 6.22
CA ARG A 2 8.32 12.19 5.42
C ARG A 2 8.91 10.78 5.22
N ALA A 3 8.73 9.87 6.18
CA ALA A 3 9.20 8.49 6.07
C ALA A 3 8.51 7.69 4.95
N LEU A 4 7.20 7.86 4.76
CA LEU A 4 6.44 7.21 3.68
C LEU A 4 6.86 7.74 2.32
N LEU A 5 6.99 9.06 2.18
CA LEU A 5 7.42 9.69 0.93
C LEU A 5 8.82 9.23 0.50
N ARG A 6 9.77 9.16 1.44
CA ARG A 6 11.13 8.66 1.15
C ARG A 6 11.16 7.17 0.84
N ALA A 7 10.19 6.41 1.35
CA ALA A 7 10.07 4.99 1.14
C ALA A 7 9.28 4.62 -0.12
N LEU A 8 8.73 5.59 -0.87
CA LEU A 8 8.00 5.32 -2.12
C LEU A 8 8.74 4.39 -3.09
N PRO A 9 10.03 4.63 -3.43
CA PRO A 9 10.74 3.71 -4.33
C PRO A 9 10.85 2.29 -3.76
N ASP A 10 11.05 2.17 -2.44
CA ASP A 10 11.15 0.89 -1.75
C ASP A 10 9.79 0.16 -1.74
N ILE A 11 8.71 0.90 -1.51
CA ILE A 11 7.33 0.41 -1.57
C ILE A 11 7.02 -0.11 -2.97
N VAL A 12 7.27 0.69 -4.01
CA VAL A 12 7.02 0.28 -5.41
C VAL A 12 7.80 -0.98 -5.75
N ARG A 13 9.09 -1.04 -5.39
CA ARG A 13 9.93 -2.23 -5.65
C ARG A 13 9.40 -3.47 -4.93
N THR A 14 8.97 -3.31 -3.69
CA THR A 14 8.40 -4.39 -2.89
C THR A 14 7.11 -4.91 -3.51
N ILE A 15 6.20 -4.00 -3.89
CA ILE A 15 4.93 -4.39 -4.49
C ILE A 15 5.15 -5.09 -5.84
N SER A 16 6.05 -4.59 -6.69
CA SER A 16 6.40 -5.23 -7.95
C SER A 16 6.94 -6.64 -7.75
N GLY A 17 7.77 -6.87 -6.73
CA GLY A 17 8.26 -8.21 -6.36
C GLY A 17 7.15 -9.15 -5.86
N LEU A 18 6.25 -8.63 -5.04
CA LEU A 18 5.09 -9.39 -4.54
C LEU A 18 4.08 -9.73 -5.65
N ALA A 19 3.85 -8.82 -6.60
CA ALA A 19 2.91 -9.03 -7.70
C ALA A 19 3.27 -10.24 -8.57
N VAL A 20 4.56 -10.55 -8.70
CA VAL A 20 5.06 -11.70 -9.49
C VAL A 20 5.29 -12.96 -8.64
N ASP A 21 5.24 -12.88 -7.31
CA ASP A 21 5.54 -14.03 -6.45
C ASP A 21 4.42 -15.11 -6.55
N PRO A 22 4.74 -16.37 -6.85
CA PRO A 22 3.74 -17.42 -7.08
C PRO A 22 2.93 -17.79 -5.83
N VAL A 23 3.42 -17.50 -4.62
CA VAL A 23 2.76 -17.85 -3.34
C VAL A 23 1.55 -16.96 -3.07
N LEU A 24 1.49 -15.76 -3.65
CA LEU A 24 0.38 -14.84 -3.44
C LEU A 24 -0.87 -15.26 -4.25
N PRO A 25 -2.06 -15.30 -3.62
CA PRO A 25 -3.31 -15.56 -4.32
C PRO A 25 -3.58 -14.46 -5.36
N LYS A 26 -4.26 -14.83 -6.45
CA LYS A 26 -4.52 -13.92 -7.59
C LYS A 26 -5.19 -12.62 -7.17
N ALA A 27 -6.14 -12.67 -6.25
CA ALA A 27 -6.82 -11.49 -5.73
C ALA A 27 -5.83 -10.50 -5.07
N ALA A 28 -4.83 -11.00 -4.34
CA ALA A 28 -3.82 -10.15 -3.69
C ALA A 28 -2.91 -9.51 -4.73
N LYS A 29 -2.56 -10.26 -5.79
CA LYS A 29 -1.81 -9.71 -6.93
C LYS A 29 -2.57 -8.62 -7.66
N ILE A 30 -3.87 -8.78 -7.86
CA ILE A 30 -4.73 -7.76 -8.48
C ILE A 30 -4.77 -6.50 -7.61
N ALA A 31 -4.97 -6.65 -6.30
CA ALA A 31 -4.97 -5.51 -5.38
C ALA A 31 -3.61 -4.77 -5.36
N LEU A 32 -2.50 -5.52 -5.34
CA LEU A 32 -1.14 -4.98 -5.42
C LEU A 32 -0.87 -4.30 -6.77
N ALA A 33 -1.30 -4.90 -7.88
CA ALA A 33 -1.16 -4.31 -9.21
C ALA A 33 -1.97 -3.02 -9.34
N ALA A 34 -3.21 -2.99 -8.82
CA ALA A 34 -4.02 -1.77 -8.75
C ALA A 34 -3.34 -0.69 -7.89
N ALA A 35 -2.70 -1.07 -6.78
CA ALA A 35 -1.92 -0.16 -5.96
C ALA A 35 -0.70 0.42 -6.68
N VAL A 36 0.07 -0.39 -7.42
CA VAL A 36 1.18 0.10 -8.27
C VAL A 36 0.66 1.01 -9.36
N LEU A 37 -0.41 0.60 -10.04
CA LEU A 37 -1.00 1.37 -11.12
C LEU A 37 -1.48 2.74 -10.61
N TYR A 38 -2.06 2.78 -9.42
CA TYR A 38 -2.43 4.02 -8.75
C TYR A 38 -1.19 4.86 -8.39
N LEU A 39 -0.16 4.28 -7.76
CA LEU A 39 1.07 5.00 -7.38
C LEU A 39 1.89 5.50 -8.58
N LEU A 40 1.80 4.82 -9.72
CA LEU A 40 2.48 5.19 -10.96
C LEU A 40 1.60 6.05 -11.89
N SER A 41 0.30 6.17 -11.61
CA SER A 41 -0.61 7.02 -12.39
C SER A 41 -0.53 8.46 -11.87
N PRO A 42 -0.05 9.42 -12.68
CA PRO A 42 -0.13 10.83 -12.34
C PRO A 42 -1.55 11.42 -12.52
N VAL A 43 -2.60 10.60 -12.63
CA VAL A 43 -3.95 11.05 -13.00
C VAL A 43 -5.05 10.33 -12.21
N ASP A 44 -5.92 11.17 -11.64
CA ASP A 44 -7.13 10.93 -10.86
C ASP A 44 -8.03 9.79 -11.37
N LEU A 45 -8.12 8.73 -10.57
CA LEU A 45 -9.28 7.82 -10.56
C LEU A 45 -10.36 8.28 -9.57
N ILE A 46 -10.12 9.37 -8.83
CA ILE A 46 -11.10 10.05 -8.00
C ILE A 46 -11.55 11.27 -8.81
N PRO A 47 -12.79 11.31 -9.32
CA PRO A 47 -13.30 12.49 -10.01
C PRO A 47 -13.16 13.73 -9.11
N ASP A 48 -12.84 14.88 -9.71
CA ASP A 48 -12.62 16.21 -9.08
C ASP A 48 -13.78 16.76 -8.19
N PHE A 49 -14.76 15.95 -7.81
CA PHE A 49 -15.95 16.36 -7.07
C PHE A 49 -15.73 16.51 -5.55
N ILE A 50 -14.52 16.26 -5.03
CA ILE A 50 -14.21 16.46 -3.60
C ILE A 50 -13.03 17.45 -3.45
N PRO A 51 -13.32 18.77 -3.41
CA PRO A 51 -12.30 19.84 -3.38
C PRO A 51 -11.34 19.82 -2.17
N VAL A 52 -11.59 18.96 -1.16
CA VAL A 52 -10.82 18.88 0.09
C VAL A 52 -9.79 17.74 0.07
N LEU A 53 -9.86 16.80 -0.89
CA LEU A 53 -9.03 15.58 -0.91
C LEU A 53 -7.74 15.68 -1.74
N GLY A 54 -7.63 16.61 -2.69
CA GLY A 54 -6.58 16.63 -3.72
C GLY A 54 -5.12 16.81 -3.26
N TYR A 55 -4.86 17.13 -2.00
CA TYR A 55 -3.49 17.20 -1.43
C TYR A 55 -3.13 16.02 -0.52
N PHE A 56 -4.11 15.20 -0.13
CA PHE A 56 -3.94 14.12 0.85
C PHE A 56 -3.77 12.75 0.19
N ASP A 57 -4.05 12.63 -1.10
CA ASP A 57 -4.36 11.35 -1.74
C ASP A 57 -3.15 10.40 -1.82
N ASP A 58 -2.00 10.87 -2.31
CA ASP A 58 -0.80 10.03 -2.48
C ASP A 58 -0.31 9.39 -1.18
N LEU A 59 -0.31 10.17 -0.10
CA LEU A 59 0.20 9.72 1.20
C LEU A 59 -0.80 8.80 1.91
N PHE A 60 -2.10 9.07 1.75
CA PHE A 60 -3.16 8.21 2.28
C PHE A 60 -3.21 6.88 1.56
N VAL A 61 -3.09 6.88 0.23
CA VAL A 61 -3.10 5.63 -0.53
C VAL A 61 -1.82 4.84 -0.28
N ALA A 62 -0.64 5.46 -0.26
CA ALA A 62 0.59 4.77 0.15
C ALA A 62 0.45 4.14 1.54
N ALA A 63 -0.20 4.83 2.49
CA ALA A 63 -0.49 4.29 3.81
C ALA A 63 -1.47 3.10 3.80
N ILE A 64 -2.57 3.19 3.04
CA ILE A 64 -3.55 2.10 2.89
C ILE A 64 -2.89 0.86 2.28
N VAL A 65 -2.07 1.06 1.26
CA VAL A 65 -1.38 -0.02 0.55
C VAL A 65 -0.37 -0.70 1.46
N VAL A 66 0.46 0.06 2.18
CA VAL A 66 1.43 -0.50 3.13
C VAL A 66 0.71 -1.22 4.27
N ASP A 67 -0.33 -0.63 4.86
CA ASP A 67 -1.10 -1.23 5.95
C ASP A 67 -1.81 -2.51 5.49
N GLY A 68 -2.42 -2.51 4.30
CA GLY A 68 -3.03 -3.67 3.68
C GLY A 68 -2.00 -4.77 3.38
N MET A 69 -0.91 -4.44 2.70
CA MET A 69 0.18 -5.38 2.42
C MET A 69 0.67 -6.07 3.71
N LEU A 70 0.92 -5.30 4.77
CA LEU A 70 1.39 -5.85 6.04
C LEU A 70 0.33 -6.59 6.85
N SER A 71 -0.96 -6.39 6.54
CA SER A 71 -2.08 -7.07 7.20
C SER A 71 -2.47 -8.38 6.50
N TYR A 72 -2.29 -8.47 5.18
CA TYR A 72 -2.78 -9.58 4.36
C TYR A 72 -1.66 -10.41 3.72
N VAL A 73 -0.44 -9.89 3.65
CA VAL A 73 0.73 -10.62 3.14
C VAL A 73 1.62 -11.03 4.31
N ASN A 74 2.14 -12.26 4.27
CA ASN A 74 3.10 -12.73 5.27
C ASN A 74 4.30 -11.77 5.34
N ARG A 75 4.65 -11.31 6.55
CA ARG A 75 5.77 -10.38 6.77
C ARG A 75 7.10 -10.88 6.22
N ALA A 76 7.36 -12.19 6.25
CA ALA A 76 8.55 -12.79 5.66
C ALA A 76 8.59 -12.60 4.14
N LEU A 77 7.43 -12.70 3.48
CA LEU A 77 7.31 -12.48 2.05
C LEU A 77 7.48 -11.01 1.68
N VAL A 78 6.95 -10.09 2.50
CA VAL A 78 7.18 -8.65 2.31
C VAL A 78 8.67 -8.31 2.48
N LEU A 79 9.31 -8.83 3.53
CA LEU A 79 10.74 -8.61 3.78
C LEU A 79 11.65 -9.20 2.69
N LYS A 80 11.25 -10.31 2.05
CA LYS A 80 11.97 -10.89 0.91
C LYS A 80 12.17 -9.89 -0.23
N TYR A 81 11.19 -9.00 -0.45
CA TYR A 81 11.21 -8.02 -1.54
C TYR A 81 11.51 -6.59 -1.09
N TRP A 82 11.56 -6.35 0.22
CA TRP A 82 11.87 -5.05 0.79
C TRP A 82 13.38 -4.74 0.62
N PRO A 83 13.75 -3.65 -0.08
CA PRO A 83 15.16 -3.33 -0.32
C PRO A 83 15.90 -2.73 0.89
N GLY A 84 15.15 -2.25 1.90
CA GLY A 84 15.72 -1.63 3.11
C GLY A 84 15.88 -2.60 4.28
N SER A 85 16.18 -2.06 5.47
CA SER A 85 16.25 -2.87 6.68
C SER A 85 14.87 -3.21 7.26
N PRO A 86 14.74 -4.25 8.10
CA PRO A 86 13.50 -4.52 8.82
C PRO A 86 13.05 -3.33 9.67
N GLU A 87 13.97 -2.56 10.25
CA GLU A 87 13.60 -1.36 11.01
C GLU A 87 13.04 -0.25 10.11
N SER A 88 13.56 -0.11 8.88
CA SER A 88 13.03 0.88 7.92
C SER A 88 11.61 0.53 7.50
N LEU A 89 11.34 -0.76 7.22
CA LEU A 89 9.98 -1.24 6.94
C LEU A 89 9.05 -0.93 8.12
N GLU A 90 9.50 -1.14 9.35
CA GLU A 90 8.67 -0.92 10.53
C GLU A 90 8.37 0.57 10.78
N ARG A 91 9.31 1.46 10.47
CA ARG A 91 9.07 2.92 10.51
C ARG A 91 7.99 3.32 9.50
N VAL A 92 8.02 2.76 8.29
CA VAL A 92 7.01 3.00 7.25
C VAL A 92 5.67 2.40 7.68
N ALA A 93 5.67 1.19 8.23
CA ALA A 93 4.47 0.52 8.75
C ALA A 93 3.78 1.32 9.85
N ARG A 94 4.54 1.87 10.80
CA ARG A 94 4.00 2.73 11.86
C ARG A 94 3.38 3.99 11.29
N ALA A 95 4.07 4.65 10.35
CA ALA A 95 3.53 5.83 9.69
C ALA A 95 2.25 5.52 8.90
N ALA A 96 2.22 4.38 8.22
CA ALA A 96 1.07 3.90 7.46
C ALA A 96 -0.13 3.60 8.36
N ARG A 97 0.06 2.91 9.48
CA ARG A 97 -1.03 2.63 10.45
C ARG A 97 -1.69 3.88 10.98
N VAL A 98 -0.89 4.89 11.35
CA VAL A 98 -1.41 6.15 11.89
C VAL A 98 -2.31 6.86 10.87
N LEU A 99 -1.94 6.81 9.60
CA LEU A 99 -2.72 7.42 8.51
C LEU A 99 -3.92 6.54 8.12
N ALA A 100 -3.75 5.23 8.09
CA ALA A 100 -4.80 4.28 7.72
C ALA A 100 -5.84 4.05 8.84
N VAL A 101 -5.63 4.53 10.06
CA VAL A 101 -6.64 4.53 11.14
C VAL A 101 -7.88 5.34 10.77
N TRP A 102 -7.70 6.38 9.96
CA TRP A 102 -8.77 7.25 9.48
C TRP A 102 -9.61 6.60 8.36
N VAL A 103 -9.17 5.44 7.86
CA VAL A 103 -9.83 4.73 6.76
C VAL A 103 -10.87 3.76 7.35
N PRO A 104 -12.16 3.90 7.00
CA PRO A 104 -13.21 3.04 7.52
C PRO A 104 -12.89 1.55 7.30
N ARG A 105 -13.01 0.73 8.35
CA ARG A 105 -12.78 -0.73 8.27
C ARG A 105 -13.53 -1.41 7.13
N LYS A 106 -14.74 -0.94 6.82
CA LYS A 106 -15.56 -1.45 5.70
C LYS A 106 -14.86 -1.32 4.36
N LEU A 107 -14.09 -0.25 4.14
CA LEU A 107 -13.33 -0.04 2.92
C LEU A 107 -12.16 -1.02 2.81
N LYS A 108 -11.43 -1.23 3.92
CA LYS A 108 -10.34 -2.22 4.00
C LYS A 108 -10.83 -3.65 3.71
N LEU A 109 -12.03 -3.99 4.18
CA LEU A 109 -12.65 -5.30 3.96
C LEU A 109 -13.15 -5.48 2.51
N ARG A 110 -13.58 -4.44 1.80
CA ARG A 110 -13.95 -4.58 0.38
C ARG A 110 -12.74 -4.75 -0.54
N ILE A 111 -11.59 -4.17 -0.18
CA ILE A 111 -10.38 -4.23 -1.02
C ILE A 111 -9.58 -5.50 -0.74
N PHE A 112 -9.50 -5.90 0.53
CA PHE A 112 -8.60 -6.98 0.96
C PHE A 112 -9.32 -8.14 1.67
N GLY A 113 -10.63 -8.05 1.91
CA GLY A 113 -11.38 -9.10 2.60
C GLY A 113 -11.50 -10.41 1.82
N ASP A 114 -11.42 -10.34 0.49
CA ASP A 114 -11.42 -11.51 -0.40
C ASP A 114 -10.05 -12.21 -0.47
N LEU A 115 -9.06 -11.76 0.31
CA LEU A 115 -7.71 -12.32 0.35
C LEU A 115 -7.49 -13.35 1.47
N ARG A 116 -8.53 -13.66 2.25
CA ARG A 116 -8.48 -14.66 3.31
C ARG A 116 -8.64 -16.09 2.81
#